data_AF-A0A913ZTX8-F1
#
_entry.id   AF-A0A913ZTX8-F1
#
_cell.length_a   1.000
_cell.length_b   1.000
_cell.length_c   1.000
_cell.angle_alpha   90.00
_cell.angle_beta   90.00
_cell.angle_gamma   90.00
#
_symmetry.space_group_name_H-M   'P 1'
#
loop_
_entity.id
_entity.type
_entity.pdbx_description
1 polymer ?
#
loop_
_entity_poly.entity_id
_entity_poly.type
_entity_poly.pdbx_seq_one_letter_code
_entity_poly.pdbx_strand_id
1 'polypeptide(L)'
;MVAAANEVDNLASRIDISRYSSYDKLLKVTARVLAIYERRNLRGATKVLTAEDIVQAELFWIKECQKPLMTTLKDDKKTFDKLYAKLCPKVRDDGVMVVGARAERHVHFSHNRQEVPLLPYHHKFSKLYATHVHNRAHPGVQTTVSKIRSRYWIVNLYKMAKSIRHHCVPCRRHEKDMAGQQMGKLPLERLKPSPPWTYVGVDPFGPYTIRGEVNKRARGKAYGVVFNCFSTRAVHVDVAVDYSTSGFLQVLRRFVSLRGYPAEMYSDGGSQLAAASRELKLAVDGWDQNRLQEFGITDGMTWKFSMADSPWQNGVTETLIKGIKKAINHAIGDQILPFHELQTVF
;
A
#
# COMPACT_ATOMS: atom_id res chain seq x y z
N MET A 1 -3.84 0.14 66.96
CA MET A 1 -4.71 1.08 66.20
C MET A 1 -4.03 1.34 64.86
N VAL A 2 -4.37 0.55 63.85
CA VAL A 2 -3.94 0.80 62.47
C VAL A 2 -5.12 1.51 61.81
N ALA A 3 -4.92 2.78 61.47
CA ALA A 3 -5.92 3.59 60.80
C ALA A 3 -6.21 2.96 59.43
N ALA A 4 -7.38 2.33 59.30
CA ALA A 4 -7.93 1.96 58.01
C ALA A 4 -8.17 3.26 57.24
N ALA A 5 -7.41 3.46 56.16
CA ALA A 5 -7.69 4.52 55.21
C ALA A 5 -9.11 4.29 54.68
N ASN A 6 -10.01 5.23 54.94
CA ASN A 6 -11.34 5.27 54.36
C ASN A 6 -11.20 5.41 52.84
N GLU A 7 -11.07 4.29 52.11
CA GLU A 7 -11.28 4.26 50.67
C GLU A 7 -12.74 4.63 50.42
N VAL A 8 -12.95 5.83 49.88
CA VAL A 8 -14.28 6.33 49.52
C VAL A 8 -14.85 5.37 48.46
N ASP A 9 -15.82 4.55 48.88
CA ASP A 9 -16.50 3.55 48.04
C ASP A 9 -17.33 4.26 46.96
N ASN A 10 -16.68 4.52 45.83
CA ASN A 10 -17.25 5.22 44.69
C ASN A 10 -17.56 4.21 43.58
N LEU A 11 -18.63 4.43 42.81
CA LEU A 11 -19.01 3.51 41.72
C LEU A 11 -17.86 3.25 40.72
N ALA A 12 -16.97 4.24 40.55
CA ALA A 12 -15.78 4.13 39.72
C ALA A 12 -14.70 3.21 40.30
N SER A 13 -14.52 3.12 41.63
CA SER A 13 -13.58 2.17 42.22
C SER A 13 -14.07 0.73 42.12
N ARG A 14 -15.40 0.53 42.06
CA ARG A 14 -16.01 -0.78 41.82
C ARG A 14 -15.92 -1.26 40.37
N ILE A 15 -15.74 -0.34 39.41
CA ILE A 15 -15.52 -0.69 37.99
C ILE A 15 -14.06 -0.42 37.61
N ASP A 16 -13.21 -1.42 37.81
CA ASP A 16 -11.81 -1.29 37.42
C ASP A 16 -11.64 -1.26 35.88
N ILE A 17 -11.44 -0.06 35.33
CA ILE A 17 -11.23 0.20 33.90
C ILE A 17 -9.98 -0.49 33.35
N SER A 18 -8.99 -0.81 34.19
CA SER A 18 -7.73 -1.41 33.76
C SER A 18 -7.94 -2.81 33.17
N ARG A 19 -8.96 -3.53 33.66
CA ARG A 19 -9.35 -4.89 33.25
C ARG A 19 -10.03 -4.96 31.89
N TYR A 20 -10.36 -3.81 31.29
CA TYR A 20 -11.04 -3.75 30.00
C TYR A 20 -10.05 -3.53 28.86
N SER A 21 -10.25 -4.29 27.79
CA SER A 21 -9.56 -4.16 26.49
C SER A 21 -10.47 -3.66 25.37
N SER A 22 -11.79 -3.66 25.58
CA SER A 22 -12.80 -3.24 24.62
C SER A 22 -13.63 -2.07 25.17
N TYR A 23 -13.74 -1.02 24.36
CA TYR A 23 -14.54 0.17 24.64
C TYR A 23 -16.03 -0.17 24.78
N ASP A 24 -16.60 -0.94 23.84
CA ASP A 24 -18.02 -1.28 23.86
C ASP A 24 -18.36 -2.19 25.05
N LYS A 25 -17.44 -3.09 25.43
CA LYS A 25 -17.61 -3.94 26.61
C LYS A 25 -17.63 -3.10 27.89
N LEU A 26 -16.73 -2.12 27.99
CA LEU A 26 -16.71 -1.19 29.12
C LEU A 26 -18.06 -0.46 29.24
N LEU A 27 -18.54 0.16 28.16
CA LEU A 27 -19.80 0.90 28.19
C LEU A 27 -20.99 0.01 28.54
N LYS A 28 -21.08 -1.20 27.95
CA LYS A 28 -22.18 -2.14 28.24
C LYS A 28 -22.18 -2.61 29.69
N VAL A 29 -21.01 -2.90 30.27
CA VAL A 29 -20.93 -3.30 31.69
C VAL A 29 -21.25 -2.13 32.60
N THR A 30 -20.70 -0.95 32.33
CA THR A 30 -21.00 0.26 33.12
C THR A 30 -22.48 0.61 33.06
N ALA A 31 -23.12 0.52 31.89
CA ALA A 31 -24.56 0.76 31.74
C ALA A 31 -25.39 -0.20 32.59
N ARG A 32 -25.02 -1.50 32.64
CA ARG A 32 -25.68 -2.47 33.51
C ARG A 32 -25.46 -2.17 34.99
N VAL A 33 -24.25 -1.77 35.37
CA VAL A 33 -23.93 -1.41 36.76
C VAL A 33 -24.69 -0.16 37.20
N LEU A 34 -24.79 0.86 36.34
CA LEU A 34 -25.58 2.06 36.59
C LEU A 34 -27.08 1.71 36.76
N ALA A 35 -27.63 0.85 35.88
CA ALA A 35 -29.02 0.41 35.99
C ALA A 35 -29.32 -0.35 37.31
N ILE A 36 -28.36 -1.13 37.82
CA ILE A 36 -28.46 -1.78 39.14
C ILE A 36 -28.43 -0.73 40.25
N TYR A 37 -27.52 0.24 40.14
CA TYR A 37 -27.31 1.29 41.15
C TYR A 37 -28.53 2.19 41.30
N GLU A 38 -29.10 2.68 40.18
CA GLU A 38 -30.28 3.54 40.17
C GLU A 38 -31.52 2.85 40.75
N ARG A 39 -31.71 1.56 40.43
CA ARG A 39 -32.88 0.79 40.86
C ARG A 39 -32.70 0.11 42.22
N ARG A 40 -31.48 0.14 42.78
CA ARG A 40 -31.07 -0.55 44.01
C ARG A 40 -31.44 -2.03 44.05
N ASN A 41 -31.46 -2.70 42.89
CA ASN A 41 -31.76 -4.14 42.79
C ASN A 41 -31.05 -4.80 41.59
N LEU A 42 -30.83 -6.10 41.70
CA LEU A 42 -30.09 -6.87 40.69
C LEU A 42 -30.88 -7.14 39.40
N ARG A 43 -32.21 -6.89 39.38
CA ARG A 43 -33.05 -7.09 38.18
C ARG A 43 -32.69 -6.12 37.06
N GLY A 44 -32.00 -5.01 37.37
CA GLY A 44 -31.45 -4.10 36.37
C GLY A 44 -30.34 -4.72 35.50
N ALA A 45 -29.65 -5.77 35.97
CA ALA A 45 -28.52 -6.38 35.27
C ALA A 45 -28.91 -7.12 33.98
N THR A 46 -30.12 -7.67 33.94
CA THR A 46 -30.66 -8.49 32.84
C THR A 46 -31.49 -7.69 31.84
N LYS A 47 -31.71 -6.40 32.08
CA LYS A 47 -32.44 -5.52 31.16
C LYS A 47 -31.70 -5.42 29.82
N VAL A 48 -32.46 -5.40 28.72
CA VAL A 48 -31.94 -5.04 27.40
C VAL A 48 -31.44 -3.59 27.46
N LEU A 49 -30.17 -3.40 27.08
CA LEU A 49 -29.54 -2.08 27.08
C LEU A 49 -30.09 -1.24 25.94
N THR A 50 -30.54 -0.03 26.26
CA THR A 50 -30.97 0.98 25.30
C THR A 50 -29.80 1.87 24.88
N ALA A 51 -29.98 2.67 23.82
CA ALA A 51 -28.97 3.64 23.40
C ALA A 51 -28.70 4.70 24.49
N GLU A 52 -29.74 5.12 25.21
CA GLU A 52 -29.64 6.07 26.32
C GLU A 52 -28.77 5.53 27.46
N ASP A 53 -28.93 4.25 27.82
CA ASP A 53 -28.12 3.60 28.86
C ASP A 53 -26.62 3.65 28.51
N ILE A 54 -26.28 3.50 27.22
CA ILE A 54 -24.90 3.60 26.72
C ILE A 54 -24.38 5.04 26.77
N VAL A 55 -25.22 6.03 26.41
CA VAL A 55 -24.87 7.45 26.49
C VAL A 55 -24.59 7.85 27.94
N GLN A 56 -25.40 7.40 28.90
CA GLN A 56 -25.18 7.66 30.32
C GLN A 56 -23.88 7.02 30.83
N ALA A 57 -23.61 5.77 30.44
CA ALA A 57 -22.35 5.09 30.77
C ALA A 57 -21.13 5.82 30.18
N GLU A 58 -21.25 6.36 28.98
CA GLU A 58 -20.20 7.14 28.34
C GLU A 58 -19.98 8.49 29.04
N LEU A 59 -21.06 9.21 29.36
CA LEU A 59 -20.99 10.46 30.15
C LEU A 59 -20.37 10.24 31.52
N PHE A 60 -20.70 9.14 32.21
CA PHE A 60 -20.07 8.74 33.45
C PHE A 60 -18.55 8.64 33.29
N TRP A 61 -18.07 7.89 32.30
CA TRP A 61 -16.63 7.74 32.10
C TRP A 61 -15.93 9.01 31.65
N ILE A 62 -16.59 9.89 30.90
CA ILE A 62 -16.05 11.20 30.56
C ILE A 62 -15.80 12.02 31.83
N LYS A 63 -16.80 12.08 32.73
CA LYS A 63 -16.67 12.80 34.01
C LYS A 63 -15.58 12.21 34.89
N GLU A 64 -15.55 10.88 35.04
CA GLU A 64 -14.50 10.18 35.80
C GLU A 64 -13.10 10.46 35.25
N CYS A 65 -12.94 10.36 33.93
CA CYS A 65 -11.70 10.64 33.23
C CYS A 65 -11.22 12.10 33.42
N GLN A 66 -12.15 13.03 33.63
CA GLN A 66 -11.88 14.45 33.83
C GLN A 66 -11.63 14.85 35.29
N LYS A 67 -11.96 14.00 36.28
CA LYS A 67 -11.70 14.32 37.69
C LYS A 67 -10.25 14.74 37.96
N PRO A 68 -9.21 14.02 37.48
CA PRO A 68 -7.83 14.45 37.68
C PRO A 68 -7.54 15.83 37.07
N LEU A 69 -8.11 16.15 35.89
CA LEU A 69 -7.94 17.47 35.28
C LEU A 69 -8.59 18.57 36.13
N MET A 70 -9.78 18.30 36.65
CA MET A 70 -10.51 19.25 37.51
C MET A 70 -9.77 19.49 38.82
N THR A 71 -9.19 18.44 39.41
CA THR A 71 -8.34 18.56 40.61
C THR A 71 -7.10 19.38 40.30
N THR A 72 -6.37 19.09 39.21
CA THR A 72 -5.20 19.90 38.82
C THR A 72 -5.57 21.36 38.53
N LEU A 73 -6.74 21.63 37.93
CA LEU A 73 -7.20 23.00 37.70
C LEU A 73 -7.39 23.79 39.01
N LYS A 74 -7.86 23.12 40.08
CA LYS A 74 -8.07 23.74 41.39
C LYS A 74 -6.77 23.86 42.19
N ASP A 75 -5.97 22.80 42.22
CA ASP A 75 -4.83 22.68 43.15
C ASP A 75 -3.51 23.17 42.53
N ASP A 76 -3.32 23.03 41.21
CA ASP A 76 -2.11 23.45 40.48
C ASP A 76 -2.45 24.03 39.10
N LYS A 77 -3.03 25.22 39.14
CA LYS A 77 -3.43 25.97 37.94
C LYS A 77 -2.26 26.21 36.97
N LYS A 78 -1.03 26.36 37.46
CA LYS A 78 0.15 26.62 36.61
C LYS A 78 0.46 25.42 35.71
N THR A 79 0.42 24.21 36.26
CA THR A 79 0.61 22.97 35.48
C THR A 79 -0.56 22.74 34.53
N PHE A 80 -1.79 23.02 34.98
CA PHE A 80 -2.97 22.93 34.11
C PHE A 80 -2.87 23.88 32.91
N ASP A 81 -2.56 25.16 33.14
CA ASP A 81 -2.48 26.16 32.08
C ASP A 81 -1.38 25.83 31.07
N LYS A 82 -0.22 25.32 31.52
CA LYS A 82 0.85 24.87 30.63
C LYS A 82 0.39 23.81 29.62
N LEU A 83 -0.50 22.90 30.04
CA LEU A 83 -0.96 21.78 29.22
C LEU A 83 -2.23 22.08 28.43
N TYR A 84 -3.15 22.87 28.99
CA TYR A 84 -4.52 23.01 28.49
C TYR A 84 -4.94 24.45 28.16
N ALA A 85 -4.20 25.50 28.56
CA ALA A 85 -4.65 26.89 28.37
C ALA A 85 -4.92 27.26 26.91
N LYS A 86 -4.14 26.71 25.96
CA LYS A 86 -4.34 26.91 24.52
C LYS A 86 -5.68 26.38 23.99
N LEU A 87 -6.33 25.49 24.74
CA LEU A 87 -7.63 24.90 24.42
C LEU A 87 -8.80 25.65 25.08
N CYS A 88 -8.52 26.71 25.84
CA CYS A 88 -9.49 27.54 26.55
C CYS A 88 -10.62 26.70 27.22
N PRO A 89 -10.29 25.73 28.08
CA PRO A 89 -11.26 24.75 28.56
C PRO A 89 -12.41 25.41 29.35
N LYS A 90 -13.64 24.95 29.09
CA LYS A 90 -14.86 25.40 29.78
C LYS A 90 -15.58 24.19 30.36
N VAL A 91 -16.28 24.38 31.48
CA VAL A 91 -17.16 23.35 32.06
C VAL A 91 -18.59 23.62 31.62
N ARG A 92 -19.26 22.60 31.06
CA ARG A 92 -20.67 22.63 30.68
C ARG A 92 -21.56 22.46 31.91
N ASP A 93 -22.85 22.76 31.76
CA ASP A 93 -23.86 22.60 32.81
C ASP A 93 -24.00 21.15 33.29
N ASP A 94 -23.70 20.19 32.42
CA ASP A 94 -23.68 18.76 32.76
C ASP A 94 -22.44 18.33 33.56
N GLY A 95 -21.50 19.24 33.82
CA GLY A 95 -20.24 18.98 34.55
C GLY A 95 -19.11 18.44 33.69
N VAL A 96 -19.27 18.37 32.37
CA VAL A 96 -18.21 17.92 31.44
C VAL A 96 -17.33 19.09 31.02
N MET A 97 -16.01 18.91 31.11
CA MET A 97 -15.03 19.86 30.57
C MET A 97 -14.91 19.70 29.04
N VAL A 98 -15.03 20.80 28.32
CA VAL A 98 -14.96 20.86 26.86
C VAL A 98 -13.89 21.84 26.41
N VAL A 99 -13.43 21.68 25.17
CA VAL A 99 -12.58 22.67 24.51
C VAL A 99 -13.40 23.93 24.25
N GLY A 100 -12.97 25.06 24.78
CA GLY A 100 -13.57 26.35 24.46
C GLY A 100 -12.93 26.99 23.23
N ALA A 101 -13.65 27.93 22.62
CA ALA A 101 -13.14 28.70 21.50
C ALA A 101 -12.58 30.04 22.00
N ARG A 102 -11.41 30.45 21.48
CA ARG A 102 -10.89 31.81 21.67
C ARG A 102 -11.79 32.88 21.02
N ALA A 103 -12.63 32.47 20.07
CA ALA A 103 -13.68 33.28 19.44
C ALA A 103 -14.99 32.49 19.46
N GLU A 104 -15.70 32.50 20.59
CA GLU A 104 -17.00 31.81 20.78
C GLU A 104 -18.03 32.10 19.69
N ARG A 105 -17.91 33.22 18.96
CA ARG A 105 -18.84 33.65 17.92
C ARG A 105 -18.53 33.22 16.49
N HIS A 106 -17.32 32.71 16.18
CA HIS A 106 -16.86 32.62 14.78
C HIS A 106 -16.27 31.29 14.32
N VAL A 107 -16.30 30.25 15.14
CA VAL A 107 -15.64 28.99 14.77
C VAL A 107 -16.66 27.87 14.57
N HIS A 108 -17.19 27.79 13.35
CA HIS A 108 -17.91 26.62 12.83
C HIS A 108 -16.93 25.44 12.59
N PHE A 109 -16.31 24.91 13.65
CA PHE A 109 -15.53 23.67 13.51
C PHE A 109 -16.49 22.48 13.44
N SER A 110 -16.60 21.93 12.22
CA SER A 110 -17.43 20.79 11.81
C SER A 110 -18.93 21.07 11.65
N HIS A 111 -19.54 20.33 10.73
CA HIS A 111 -20.97 20.37 10.38
C HIS A 111 -21.94 20.24 11.59
N ASN A 112 -21.46 19.82 12.78
CA ASN A 112 -22.33 19.44 13.90
C ASN A 112 -22.37 20.40 15.11
N ARG A 113 -21.72 21.57 15.10
CA ARG A 113 -21.88 22.64 16.13
C ARG A 113 -21.79 22.16 17.61
N GLN A 114 -21.10 21.06 17.91
CA GLN A 114 -21.05 20.49 19.26
C GLN A 114 -19.74 20.83 19.98
N GLU A 115 -19.85 21.25 21.24
CA GLU A 115 -18.72 21.39 22.15
C GLU A 115 -18.02 20.03 22.31
N VAL A 116 -16.70 19.99 22.16
CA VAL A 116 -15.94 18.74 22.13
C VAL A 116 -15.38 18.43 23.53
N PRO A 117 -15.74 17.30 24.16
CA PRO A 117 -15.19 16.92 25.46
C PRO A 117 -13.68 16.72 25.44
N LEU A 118 -13.02 17.28 26.46
CA LEU A 118 -11.58 17.22 26.64
C LEU A 118 -11.22 15.94 27.38
N LEU A 119 -10.32 15.13 26.81
CA LEU A 119 -9.87 13.89 27.42
C LEU A 119 -8.35 13.89 27.65
N PRO A 120 -7.87 13.46 28.83
CA PRO A 120 -6.44 13.32 29.13
C PRO A 120 -5.78 12.23 28.31
N TYR A 121 -4.53 12.47 27.93
CA TYR A 121 -3.69 11.50 27.20
C TYR A 121 -3.46 10.19 27.97
N HIS A 122 -3.22 10.27 29.28
CA HIS A 122 -2.77 9.12 30.07
C HIS A 122 -3.89 8.20 30.56
N HIS A 123 -5.15 8.64 30.50
CA HIS A 123 -6.25 7.87 31.05
C HIS A 123 -6.63 6.69 30.14
N LYS A 124 -6.95 5.55 30.76
CA LYS A 124 -7.27 4.30 30.06
C LYS A 124 -8.48 4.44 29.14
N PHE A 125 -9.48 5.24 29.53
CA PHE A 125 -10.67 5.53 28.72
C PHE A 125 -10.31 6.13 27.35
N SER A 126 -9.45 7.15 27.34
CA SER A 126 -8.95 7.80 26.11
C SER A 126 -8.26 6.80 25.19
N LYS A 127 -7.41 5.93 25.76
CA LYS A 127 -6.72 4.87 25.03
C LYS A 127 -7.68 3.82 24.48
N LEU A 128 -8.67 3.38 25.25
CA LEU A 128 -9.69 2.42 24.82
C LEU A 128 -10.52 2.98 23.66
N TYR A 129 -10.96 4.24 23.76
CA TYR A 129 -11.70 4.89 22.67
C TYR A 129 -10.86 5.01 21.41
N ALA A 130 -9.62 5.51 21.52
CA ALA A 130 -8.73 5.65 20.37
C ALA A 130 -8.42 4.29 19.71
N THR A 131 -8.29 3.23 20.52
CA THR A 131 -8.07 1.86 20.03
C THR A 131 -9.32 1.31 19.34
N HIS A 132 -10.51 1.56 19.88
CA HIS A 132 -11.78 1.20 19.25
C HIS A 132 -11.94 1.86 17.88
N VAL A 133 -11.67 3.16 17.76
CA VAL A 133 -11.74 3.87 16.47
C VAL A 133 -10.76 3.32 15.45
N HIS A 134 -9.52 2.99 15.86
CA HIS A 134 -8.54 2.37 14.99
C HIS A 134 -8.98 0.97 14.52
N ASN A 135 -9.46 0.12 15.43
CA ASN A 135 -9.82 -1.27 15.13
C ASN A 135 -11.06 -1.42 14.23
N ARG A 136 -11.83 -0.35 13.98
CA ARG A 136 -12.98 -0.41 13.06
C ARG A 136 -12.59 -0.67 11.59
N ALA A 137 -11.44 -0.17 11.16
CA ALA A 137 -11.02 -0.26 9.76
C ALA A 137 -9.50 -0.18 9.56
N HIS A 138 -8.70 -0.23 10.64
CA HIS A 138 -7.25 -0.02 10.62
C HIS A 138 -6.79 1.19 9.79
N PRO A 139 -7.44 2.37 9.90
CA PRO A 139 -7.10 3.50 9.06
C PRO A 139 -5.73 4.07 9.45
N GLY A 140 -5.13 4.84 8.55
CA GLY A 140 -3.89 5.56 8.81
C GLY A 140 -3.97 6.48 10.03
N VAL A 141 -2.82 6.93 10.53
CA VAL A 141 -2.72 7.75 11.75
C VAL A 141 -3.57 9.02 11.63
N GLN A 142 -3.47 9.75 10.52
CA GLN A 142 -4.20 11.00 10.31
C GLN A 142 -5.73 10.80 10.28
N THR A 143 -6.19 9.78 9.58
CA THR A 143 -7.62 9.42 9.52
C THR A 143 -8.15 9.01 10.89
N THR A 144 -7.36 8.25 11.66
CA THR A 144 -7.70 7.90 13.06
C THR A 144 -7.85 9.15 13.92
N VAL A 145 -6.90 10.08 13.83
CA VAL A 145 -6.93 11.36 14.55
C VAL A 145 -8.16 12.18 14.18
N SER A 146 -8.49 12.28 12.88
CA SER A 146 -9.64 13.02 12.40
C SER A 146 -10.97 12.45 12.91
N LYS A 147 -11.12 11.12 12.89
CA LYS A 147 -12.33 10.43 13.40
C LYS A 147 -12.49 10.57 14.91
N ILE A 148 -11.39 10.66 15.66
CA ILE A 148 -11.46 10.91 17.09
C ILE A 148 -11.82 12.37 17.35
N ARG A 149 -11.22 13.31 16.62
CA ARG A 149 -11.48 14.76 16.74
C ARG A 149 -12.90 15.18 16.41
N SER A 150 -13.65 14.40 15.63
CA SER A 150 -15.07 14.67 15.39
C SER A 150 -15.95 14.47 16.63
N ARG A 151 -15.40 13.88 17.71
CA ARG A 151 -16.15 13.56 18.92
C ARG A 151 -15.46 13.95 20.21
N TYR A 152 -14.14 13.78 20.31
CA TYR A 152 -13.35 14.06 21.51
C TYR A 152 -12.04 14.78 21.18
N TRP A 153 -11.62 15.64 22.10
CA TRP A 153 -10.31 16.27 22.05
C TRP A 153 -9.37 15.60 23.04
N ILE A 154 -8.56 14.66 22.55
CA ILE A 154 -7.53 14.00 23.36
C ILE A 154 -6.22 14.81 23.23
N VAL A 155 -5.61 15.22 24.33
CA VAL A 155 -4.29 15.88 24.29
C VAL A 155 -3.24 14.89 23.80
N ASN A 156 -2.29 15.33 22.96
CA ASN A 156 -1.28 14.47 22.34
C ASN A 156 -1.85 13.27 21.55
N LEU A 157 -3.06 13.42 20.99
CA LEU A 157 -3.76 12.38 20.23
C LEU A 157 -2.92 11.76 19.11
N TYR A 158 -2.16 12.57 18.37
CA TYR A 158 -1.31 12.07 17.27
C TYR A 158 -0.29 11.03 17.78
N LYS A 159 0.36 11.30 18.92
CA LYS A 159 1.31 10.38 19.57
C LYS A 159 0.62 9.08 19.98
N MET A 160 -0.60 9.18 20.54
CA MET A 160 -1.40 8.02 20.92
C MET A 160 -1.78 7.17 19.70
N ALA A 161 -2.30 7.79 18.64
CA ALA A 161 -2.70 7.10 17.42
C ALA A 161 -1.51 6.42 16.71
N LYS A 162 -0.35 7.08 16.66
CA LYS A 162 0.90 6.48 16.14
C LYS A 162 1.30 5.25 16.95
N SER A 163 1.25 5.34 18.27
CA SER A 163 1.54 4.20 19.15
C SER A 163 0.56 3.05 18.97
N ILE A 164 -0.75 3.32 18.89
CA ILE A 164 -1.78 2.29 18.67
C ILE A 164 -1.54 1.55 17.36
N ARG A 165 -1.33 2.28 16.26
CA ARG A 165 -1.06 1.67 14.94
C ARG A 165 0.21 0.83 14.96
N HIS A 166 1.29 1.35 15.56
CA HIS A 166 2.56 0.62 15.67
C HIS A 166 2.42 -0.71 16.43
N HIS A 167 1.61 -0.75 17.49
CA HIS A 167 1.39 -1.99 18.26
C HIS A 167 0.27 -2.87 17.69
N CYS A 168 -0.46 -2.41 16.68
CA CYS A 168 -1.56 -3.16 16.07
C CYS A 168 -1.01 -4.34 15.25
N VAL A 169 -1.40 -5.57 15.61
CA VAL A 169 -0.92 -6.79 14.93
C VAL A 169 -1.38 -6.85 13.46
N PRO A 170 -2.66 -6.60 13.12
CA PRO A 170 -3.09 -6.48 11.72
C PRO A 170 -2.26 -5.49 10.91
N CYS A 171 -2.11 -4.24 11.38
CA CYS A 171 -1.32 -3.23 10.66
C CYS A 171 0.14 -3.67 10.48
N ARG A 172 0.78 -4.20 11.52
CA ARG A 172 2.16 -4.71 11.44
C ARG A 172 2.33 -5.87 10.47
N ARG A 173 1.32 -6.74 10.33
CA ARG A 173 1.35 -7.84 9.36
C ARG A 173 1.20 -7.33 7.93
N HIS A 174 0.33 -6.34 7.71
CA HIS A 174 0.13 -5.73 6.39
C HIS A 174 1.30 -4.84 5.95
N GLU A 175 1.93 -4.16 6.90
CA GLU A 175 3.07 -3.26 6.67
C GLU A 175 4.41 -3.95 6.93
N LYS A 176 4.43 -5.28 6.99
CA LYS A 176 5.69 -6.00 7.11
C LYS A 176 6.49 -5.71 5.85
N ASP A 177 7.55 -4.92 6.01
CA ASP A 177 8.57 -4.75 4.99
C ASP A 177 9.10 -6.15 4.65
N MET A 178 8.66 -6.66 3.51
CA MET A 178 9.28 -7.82 2.88
C MET A 178 10.73 -7.41 2.66
N ALA A 179 11.70 -8.26 3.05
CA ALA A 179 13.12 -7.94 2.92
C ALA A 179 13.39 -7.30 1.56
N GLY A 180 13.82 -6.03 1.56
CA GLY A 180 14.12 -5.32 0.33
C GLY A 180 15.28 -6.02 -0.36
N GLN A 181 15.05 -6.53 -1.57
CA GLN A 181 16.12 -7.08 -2.38
C GLN A 181 17.10 -5.93 -2.70
N GLN A 182 18.36 -6.03 -2.27
CA GLN A 182 19.40 -5.13 -2.76
C GLN A 182 19.47 -5.30 -4.28
N MET A 183 19.17 -4.23 -5.02
CA MET A 183 19.30 -4.25 -6.47
C MET A 183 20.76 -4.53 -6.83
N GLY A 184 20.99 -5.53 -7.68
CA GLY A 184 22.32 -5.84 -8.19
C GLY A 184 22.96 -4.63 -8.88
N LYS A 185 24.30 -4.62 -8.96
CA LYS A 185 25.04 -3.61 -9.71
C LYS A 185 24.57 -3.60 -11.17
N LEU A 186 24.43 -2.40 -11.74
CA LEU A 186 24.06 -2.26 -13.15
C LEU A 186 25.18 -2.77 -14.06
N PRO A 187 24.84 -3.47 -15.17
CA PRO A 187 25.84 -3.88 -16.17
C PRO A 187 26.57 -2.66 -16.75
N LEU A 188 27.86 -2.80 -17.04
CA LEU A 188 28.72 -1.71 -17.56
C LEU A 188 28.21 -1.16 -18.90
N GLU A 189 27.54 -2.01 -19.66
CA GLU A 189 26.93 -1.74 -20.95
C GLU A 189 25.75 -0.75 -20.83
N ARG A 190 25.19 -0.58 -19.62
CA ARG A 190 24.23 0.50 -19.30
C ARG A 190 24.89 1.80 -18.83
N LEU A 191 26.16 1.76 -18.49
CA LEU A 191 26.89 2.91 -17.91
C LEU A 191 27.75 3.63 -18.96
N LYS A 192 28.19 2.91 -20.01
CA LYS A 192 28.95 3.50 -21.10
C LYS A 192 28.01 4.22 -22.08
N PRO A 193 28.28 5.48 -22.44
CA PRO A 193 27.58 6.13 -23.54
C PRO A 193 27.93 5.40 -24.84
N SER A 194 26.91 4.90 -25.54
CA SER A 194 27.04 4.26 -26.85
C SER A 194 25.88 4.67 -27.76
N PRO A 195 26.02 4.51 -29.09
CA PRO A 195 24.95 4.78 -30.02
C PRO A 195 23.66 3.98 -29.69
N PRO A 196 22.48 4.47 -30.12
CA PRO A 196 21.25 3.71 -29.98
C PRO A 196 21.39 2.32 -30.61
N TRP A 197 20.80 1.32 -29.97
CA TRP A 197 20.78 -0.09 -30.42
C TRP A 197 22.14 -0.80 -30.45
N THR A 198 23.22 -0.23 -29.91
CA THR A 198 24.52 -0.94 -29.79
C THR A 198 24.44 -2.14 -28.83
N TYR A 199 23.82 -1.96 -27.66
CA TYR A 199 23.60 -3.01 -26.66
C TYR A 199 22.10 -3.25 -26.52
N VAL A 200 21.65 -4.46 -26.83
CA VAL A 200 20.21 -4.79 -26.89
C VAL A 200 19.89 -6.00 -26.04
N GLY A 201 18.89 -5.86 -25.15
CA GLY A 201 18.25 -6.98 -24.48
C GLY A 201 17.05 -7.48 -25.26
N VAL A 202 16.91 -8.79 -25.41
CA VAL A 202 15.82 -9.43 -26.14
C VAL A 202 15.10 -10.42 -25.23
N ASP A 203 13.77 -10.35 -25.23
CA ASP A 203 12.92 -11.24 -24.44
C ASP A 203 11.60 -11.53 -25.17
N PRO A 204 11.27 -12.80 -25.44
CA PRO A 204 9.97 -13.19 -25.96
C PRO A 204 8.93 -13.27 -24.83
N PHE A 205 7.74 -12.71 -25.06
CA PHE A 205 6.64 -12.68 -24.09
C PHE A 205 5.30 -13.06 -24.73
N GLY A 206 4.40 -13.63 -23.94
CA GLY A 206 3.11 -14.12 -24.43
C GLY A 206 2.61 -15.29 -23.57
N PRO A 207 1.76 -16.18 -24.12
CA PRO A 207 1.21 -16.20 -25.48
C PRO A 207 0.02 -15.23 -25.67
N TYR A 208 -0.17 -14.75 -26.90
CA TYR A 208 -1.37 -14.05 -27.34
C TYR A 208 -2.25 -14.99 -28.17
N THR A 209 -3.54 -15.07 -27.83
CA THR A 209 -4.49 -15.88 -28.60
C THR A 209 -4.82 -15.15 -29.91
N ILE A 210 -4.61 -15.81 -31.04
CA ILE A 210 -4.96 -15.31 -32.37
C ILE A 210 -6.05 -16.17 -33.01
N ARG A 211 -6.86 -15.59 -33.89
CA ARG A 211 -7.80 -16.36 -34.74
C ARG A 211 -7.13 -16.73 -36.06
N GLY A 212 -7.50 -17.89 -36.62
CA GLY A 212 -7.08 -18.26 -37.97
C GLY A 212 -7.64 -17.29 -39.01
N GLU A 213 -6.83 -16.94 -40.01
CA GLU A 213 -7.23 -16.04 -41.10
C GLU A 213 -8.30 -16.67 -42.00
N VAL A 214 -8.12 -17.96 -42.33
CA VAL A 214 -9.05 -18.71 -43.18
C VAL A 214 -10.19 -19.32 -42.37
N ASN A 215 -9.87 -20.06 -41.29
CA ASN A 215 -10.86 -20.63 -40.39
C ASN A 215 -10.98 -19.78 -39.11
N LYS A 216 -12.00 -18.92 -39.06
CA LYS A 216 -12.27 -18.01 -37.92
C LYS A 216 -12.55 -18.74 -36.60
N ARG A 217 -12.88 -20.04 -36.63
CA ARG A 217 -13.07 -20.87 -35.43
C ARG A 217 -11.76 -21.46 -34.91
N ALA A 218 -10.72 -21.54 -35.75
CA ALA A 218 -9.41 -22.01 -35.34
C ALA A 218 -8.72 -20.94 -34.48
N ARG A 219 -8.06 -21.40 -33.42
CA ARG A 219 -7.28 -20.56 -32.50
C ARG A 219 -5.81 -20.95 -32.59
N GLY A 220 -4.94 -19.95 -32.65
CA GLY A 220 -3.49 -20.10 -32.61
C GLY A 220 -2.88 -19.30 -31.46
N LYS A 221 -1.56 -19.43 -31.29
CA LYS A 221 -0.79 -18.64 -30.33
C LYS A 221 0.28 -17.86 -31.09
N ALA A 222 0.34 -16.56 -30.85
CA ALA A 222 1.44 -15.70 -31.28
C ALA A 222 2.23 -15.23 -30.06
N TYR A 223 3.48 -14.84 -30.28
CA TYR A 223 4.39 -14.42 -29.21
C TYR A 223 4.97 -13.05 -29.54
N GLY A 224 4.90 -12.12 -28.60
CA GLY A 224 5.60 -10.86 -28.71
C GLY A 224 7.09 -11.02 -28.47
N VAL A 225 7.90 -10.20 -29.11
CA VAL A 225 9.34 -10.09 -28.86
C VAL A 225 9.64 -8.63 -28.57
N VAL A 226 10.29 -8.37 -27.44
CA VAL A 226 10.74 -7.01 -27.09
C VAL A 226 12.25 -6.92 -27.27
N PHE A 227 12.68 -5.84 -27.92
CA PHE A 227 14.06 -5.38 -28.00
C PHE A 227 14.20 -4.10 -27.18
N ASN A 228 15.07 -4.12 -26.19
CA ASN A 228 15.33 -3.00 -25.29
C ASN A 228 16.76 -2.50 -25.50
N CYS A 229 16.92 -1.24 -25.90
CA CYS A 229 18.22 -0.60 -25.98
C CYS A 229 18.74 -0.23 -24.59
N PHE A 230 19.89 -0.76 -24.17
CA PHE A 230 20.47 -0.45 -22.86
C PHE A 230 20.99 0.98 -22.74
N SER A 231 21.41 1.58 -23.85
CA SER A 231 21.97 2.94 -23.91
C SER A 231 20.88 4.01 -23.78
N THR A 232 19.80 3.91 -24.56
CA THR A 232 18.75 4.94 -24.64
C THR A 232 17.45 4.56 -23.94
N ARG A 233 17.27 3.30 -23.56
CA ARG A 233 15.98 2.72 -23.10
C ARG A 233 14.87 2.75 -24.15
N ALA A 234 15.21 2.95 -25.41
CA ALA A 234 14.27 2.77 -26.50
C ALA A 234 13.80 1.31 -26.56
N VAL A 235 12.51 1.14 -26.85
CA VAL A 235 11.87 -0.17 -26.92
C VAL A 235 11.33 -0.38 -28.32
N HIS A 236 11.65 -1.51 -28.91
CA HIS A 236 11.07 -1.98 -30.16
C HIS A 236 10.34 -3.29 -29.88
N VAL A 237 9.12 -3.41 -30.37
CA VAL A 237 8.21 -4.51 -30.08
C VAL A 237 7.71 -5.03 -31.41
N ASP A 238 7.67 -6.35 -31.55
CA ASP A 238 7.22 -7.02 -32.77
C ASP A 238 6.66 -8.40 -32.40
N VAL A 239 5.98 -9.09 -33.33
CA VAL A 239 5.27 -10.34 -33.10
C VAL A 239 5.79 -11.50 -33.96
N ALA A 240 6.01 -12.64 -33.32
CA ALA A 240 6.34 -13.91 -33.93
C ALA A 240 5.09 -14.78 -34.09
N VAL A 241 5.02 -15.52 -35.19
CA VAL A 241 3.91 -16.43 -35.52
C VAL A 241 3.82 -17.59 -34.52
N ASP A 242 4.96 -18.04 -34.00
CA ASP A 242 5.08 -19.13 -33.03
C ASP A 242 6.30 -18.91 -32.10
N TYR A 243 6.50 -19.85 -31.16
CA TYR A 243 7.65 -19.83 -30.24
C TYR A 243 8.88 -20.56 -30.82
N SER A 244 8.95 -20.70 -32.15
CA SER A 244 10.02 -21.43 -32.81
C SER A 244 11.24 -20.53 -33.08
N THR A 245 12.37 -21.18 -33.34
CA THR A 245 13.59 -20.51 -33.78
C THR A 245 13.39 -19.71 -35.07
N SER A 246 12.70 -20.29 -36.05
CA SER A 246 12.47 -19.64 -37.35
C SER A 246 11.53 -18.44 -37.23
N GLY A 247 10.50 -18.54 -36.37
CA GLY A 247 9.63 -17.43 -36.01
C GLY A 247 10.41 -16.26 -35.41
N PHE A 248 11.29 -16.54 -34.45
CA PHE A 248 12.16 -15.54 -33.84
C PHE A 248 13.13 -14.90 -34.86
N LEU A 249 13.77 -15.68 -35.73
CA LEU A 249 14.72 -15.16 -36.72
C LEU A 249 14.05 -14.19 -37.70
N GLN A 250 12.78 -14.39 -38.06
CA GLN A 250 12.04 -13.43 -38.88
C GLN A 250 11.86 -12.09 -38.16
N VAL A 251 11.53 -12.12 -36.87
CA VAL A 251 11.42 -10.90 -36.06
C VAL A 251 12.77 -10.18 -35.98
N LEU A 252 13.85 -10.92 -35.70
CA LEU A 252 15.19 -10.35 -35.64
C LEU A 252 15.60 -9.68 -36.95
N ARG A 253 15.28 -10.29 -38.09
CA ARG A 253 15.53 -9.69 -39.41
C ARG A 253 14.78 -8.37 -39.60
N ARG A 254 13.51 -8.28 -39.16
CA ARG A 254 12.74 -7.02 -39.21
C ARG A 254 13.35 -5.94 -38.32
N PHE A 255 13.73 -6.31 -37.09
CA PHE A 255 14.42 -5.40 -36.16
C PHE A 255 15.70 -4.84 -36.78
N VAL A 256 16.59 -5.71 -37.27
CA VAL A 256 17.87 -5.32 -37.86
C VAL A 256 17.69 -4.48 -39.12
N SER A 257 16.71 -4.79 -39.95
CA SER A 257 16.42 -4.01 -41.16
C SER A 257 16.02 -2.57 -40.84
N LEU A 258 15.39 -2.33 -39.68
CA LEU A 258 14.94 -1.01 -39.25
C LEU A 258 15.95 -0.27 -38.38
N ARG A 259 16.71 -0.98 -37.54
CA ARG A 259 17.55 -0.41 -36.48
C ARG A 259 19.05 -0.65 -36.66
N GLY A 260 19.43 -1.47 -37.63
CA GLY A 260 20.80 -1.94 -37.81
C GLY A 260 21.14 -3.14 -36.93
N TYR A 261 22.30 -3.75 -37.18
CA TYR A 261 22.81 -4.84 -36.35
C TYR A 261 23.34 -4.29 -35.02
N PRO A 262 22.95 -4.88 -33.88
CA PRO A 262 23.55 -4.53 -32.60
C PRO A 262 24.98 -5.09 -32.51
N ALA A 263 25.83 -4.43 -31.73
CA ALA A 263 27.17 -4.95 -31.43
C ALA A 263 27.08 -6.13 -30.46
N GLU A 264 26.24 -6.02 -29.43
CA GLU A 264 25.98 -7.12 -28.50
C GLU A 264 24.49 -7.28 -28.19
N MET A 265 24.05 -8.53 -28.20
CA MET A 265 22.69 -8.92 -27.90
C MET A 265 22.65 -9.82 -26.67
N TYR A 266 21.75 -9.52 -25.74
CA TYR A 266 21.57 -10.22 -24.48
C TYR A 266 20.21 -10.90 -24.47
N SER A 267 20.17 -12.19 -24.13
CA SER A 267 18.91 -12.90 -23.92
C SER A 267 19.00 -13.92 -22.79
N ASP A 268 17.85 -14.43 -22.36
CA ASP A 268 17.81 -15.62 -21.53
C ASP A 268 18.20 -16.88 -22.33
N GLY A 269 18.45 -17.97 -21.61
CA GLY A 269 18.80 -19.27 -22.18
C GLY A 269 17.63 -20.03 -22.79
N GLY A 270 16.56 -19.36 -23.24
CA GLY A 270 15.43 -20.00 -23.90
C GLY A 270 15.88 -20.85 -25.09
N SER A 271 15.30 -22.05 -25.24
CA SER A 271 15.74 -23.02 -26.25
C SER A 271 15.68 -22.48 -27.67
N GLN A 272 14.66 -21.67 -27.98
CA GLN A 272 14.49 -20.98 -29.26
C GLN A 272 15.57 -19.92 -29.52
N LEU A 273 16.02 -19.20 -28.49
CA LEU A 273 17.05 -18.17 -28.59
C LEU A 273 18.44 -18.80 -28.71
N ALA A 274 18.69 -19.87 -27.94
CA ALA A 274 19.90 -20.67 -28.04
C ALA A 274 20.06 -21.32 -29.43
N ALA A 275 18.96 -21.88 -29.97
CA ALA A 275 18.93 -22.43 -31.31
C ALA A 275 19.12 -21.33 -32.38
N ALA A 276 18.48 -20.17 -32.24
CA ALA A 276 18.64 -19.05 -33.17
C ALA A 276 20.08 -18.54 -33.23
N SER A 277 20.75 -18.42 -32.07
CA SER A 277 22.16 -18.05 -32.02
C SER A 277 23.04 -19.07 -32.73
N ARG A 278 22.75 -20.37 -32.61
CA ARG A 278 23.47 -21.42 -33.32
C ARG A 278 23.26 -21.35 -34.83
N GLU A 279 22.02 -21.17 -35.28
CA GLU A 279 21.69 -21.04 -36.71
C GLU A 279 22.36 -19.81 -37.32
N LEU A 280 22.39 -18.67 -36.63
CA LEU A 280 23.10 -17.48 -37.09
C LEU A 280 24.61 -17.72 -37.20
N LYS A 281 25.22 -18.40 -36.24
CA LYS A 281 26.65 -18.76 -36.31
C LYS A 281 26.96 -19.65 -37.51
N LEU A 282 26.13 -20.67 -37.76
CA LEU A 282 26.28 -21.57 -38.90
C LEU A 282 26.05 -20.85 -40.24
N ALA A 283 25.09 -19.93 -40.30
CA ALA A 283 24.82 -19.13 -41.49
C ALA A 283 25.98 -18.20 -41.85
N VAL A 284 26.68 -17.66 -40.84
CA VAL A 284 27.86 -16.80 -41.03
C VAL A 284 29.10 -17.61 -41.43
N ASP A 285 29.26 -18.83 -40.91
CA ASP A 285 30.42 -19.72 -41.20
C ASP A 285 30.46 -20.19 -42.67
N GLY A 286 29.30 -20.22 -43.34
CA GLY A 286 29.19 -20.62 -44.75
C GLY A 286 29.27 -19.48 -45.78
N TRP A 287 29.49 -18.24 -45.36
CA TRP A 287 29.51 -17.06 -46.24
C TRP A 287 30.94 -16.58 -46.52
N ASP A 288 31.17 -16.17 -47.78
CA ASP A 288 32.42 -15.58 -48.22
C ASP A 288 32.66 -14.24 -47.47
N GLN A 289 33.79 -14.11 -46.77
CA GLN A 289 34.08 -12.99 -45.85
C GLN A 289 33.94 -11.61 -46.52
N ASN A 290 34.15 -11.54 -47.83
CA ASN A 290 34.02 -10.30 -48.61
C ASN A 290 32.57 -9.86 -48.85
N ARG A 291 31.60 -10.79 -48.96
CA ARG A 291 30.16 -10.47 -49.07
C ARG A 291 29.52 -10.15 -47.72
N LEU A 292 30.07 -10.70 -46.64
CA LEU A 292 29.71 -10.36 -45.26
C LEU A 292 30.03 -8.89 -44.91
N GLN A 293 31.04 -8.30 -45.56
CA GLN A 293 31.36 -6.87 -45.40
C GLN A 293 30.33 -5.93 -46.05
N GLU A 294 29.82 -6.27 -47.24
CA GLU A 294 28.75 -5.49 -47.90
C GLU A 294 27.40 -5.57 -47.17
N PHE A 295 27.15 -6.65 -46.42
CA PHE A 295 25.92 -6.86 -45.64
C PHE A 295 25.98 -6.32 -44.20
N GLY A 296 27.04 -5.60 -43.82
CA GLY A 296 27.17 -5.00 -42.48
C GLY A 296 27.49 -6.03 -41.38
N ILE A 297 27.98 -7.22 -41.72
CA ILE A 297 28.44 -8.25 -40.77
C ILE A 297 29.95 -8.10 -40.51
N THR A 298 30.50 -6.90 -40.64
CA THR A 298 31.90 -6.61 -40.26
C THR A 298 32.07 -6.40 -38.75
N ASP A 299 30.98 -6.19 -38.00
CA ASP A 299 31.07 -5.86 -36.56
C ASP A 299 30.60 -6.98 -35.61
N GLY A 300 30.75 -8.25 -36.02
CA GLY A 300 30.80 -9.39 -35.08
C GLY A 300 29.75 -9.38 -33.96
N MET A 301 28.45 -9.29 -34.32
CA MET A 301 27.35 -9.28 -33.35
C MET A 301 27.54 -10.40 -32.33
N THR A 302 27.86 -10.03 -31.09
CA THR A 302 28.13 -11.00 -30.04
C THR A 302 26.85 -11.26 -29.27
N TRP A 303 26.34 -12.49 -29.35
CA TRP A 303 25.18 -12.92 -28.57
C TRP A 303 25.63 -13.52 -27.24
N LYS A 304 25.25 -12.87 -26.13
CA LYS A 304 25.50 -13.31 -24.75
C LYS A 304 24.21 -13.83 -24.12
N PHE A 305 24.30 -14.99 -23.47
CA PHE A 305 23.22 -15.57 -22.69
C PHE A 305 23.41 -15.23 -21.21
N SER A 306 22.36 -14.74 -20.54
CA SER A 306 22.40 -14.50 -19.10
C SER A 306 22.50 -15.83 -18.35
N MET A 307 23.19 -15.84 -17.20
CA MET A 307 23.18 -17.01 -16.32
C MET A 307 21.76 -17.29 -15.81
N ALA A 308 21.40 -18.58 -15.69
CA ALA A 308 20.14 -18.99 -15.08
C ALA A 308 19.96 -18.30 -13.70
N ASP A 309 18.75 -17.85 -13.39
CA ASP A 309 18.41 -17.10 -12.16
C ASP A 309 19.18 -15.78 -11.96
N SER A 310 19.32 -14.96 -13.01
CA SER A 310 19.81 -13.57 -12.91
C SER A 310 18.69 -12.50 -13.02
N PRO A 311 17.71 -12.43 -12.10
CA PRO A 311 16.54 -11.54 -12.20
C PRO A 311 16.87 -10.05 -12.28
N TRP A 312 18.05 -9.61 -11.85
CA TRP A 312 18.44 -8.19 -11.95
C TRP A 312 18.76 -7.74 -13.38
N GLN A 313 19.18 -8.66 -14.27
CA GLN A 313 19.42 -8.36 -15.69
C GLN A 313 18.10 -8.27 -16.45
N ASN A 314 17.16 -9.17 -16.15
CA ASN A 314 15.87 -9.26 -16.83
C ASN A 314 14.80 -8.33 -16.22
N GLY A 315 14.96 -7.86 -14.98
CA GLY A 315 13.94 -7.05 -14.29
C GLY A 315 13.59 -5.73 -14.98
N VAL A 316 14.52 -5.14 -15.75
CA VAL A 316 14.20 -3.98 -16.62
C VAL A 316 13.26 -4.40 -17.74
N THR A 317 13.61 -5.48 -18.44
CA THR A 317 12.83 -6.00 -19.56
C THR A 317 11.46 -6.48 -19.09
N GLU A 318 11.36 -7.14 -17.93
CA GLU A 318 10.08 -7.50 -17.31
C GLU A 318 9.19 -6.29 -17.01
N THR A 319 9.79 -5.19 -16.54
CA THR A 319 9.05 -3.95 -16.27
C THR A 319 8.52 -3.34 -17.57
N LEU A 320 9.32 -3.37 -18.64
CA LEU A 320 8.89 -2.94 -19.97
C LEU A 320 7.77 -3.83 -20.52
N ILE A 321 7.88 -5.16 -20.39
CA ILE A 321 6.85 -6.12 -20.79
C ILE A 321 5.53 -5.85 -20.06
N LYS A 322 5.56 -5.53 -18.76
CA LYS A 322 4.35 -5.13 -18.03
C LYS A 322 3.70 -3.89 -18.64
N GLY A 323 4.50 -2.89 -19.02
CA GLY A 323 4.03 -1.69 -19.71
C GLY A 323 3.41 -2.00 -21.08
N ILE A 324 4.11 -2.79 -21.89
CA ILE A 324 3.66 -3.23 -23.23
C ILE A 324 2.33 -3.99 -23.13
N LYS A 325 2.24 -4.97 -22.24
CA LYS A 325 1.00 -5.75 -22.01
C LYS A 325 -0.17 -4.85 -21.65
N LYS A 326 0.05 -3.84 -20.80
CA LYS A 326 -0.98 -2.86 -20.43
C LYS A 326 -1.40 -2.00 -21.62
N ALA A 327 -0.45 -1.53 -22.43
CA ALA A 327 -0.74 -0.73 -23.61
C ALA A 327 -1.52 -1.53 -24.67
N ILE A 328 -1.10 -2.76 -24.96
CA ILE A 328 -1.80 -3.65 -25.90
C ILE A 328 -3.21 -3.94 -25.38
N ASN A 329 -3.36 -4.34 -24.11
CA ASN A 329 -4.70 -4.59 -23.54
C ASN A 329 -5.61 -3.36 -23.60
N HIS A 330 -5.07 -2.15 -23.50
CA HIS A 330 -5.86 -0.93 -23.66
C HIS A 330 -6.27 -0.68 -25.12
N ALA A 331 -5.40 -1.01 -26.09
CA ALA A 331 -5.66 -0.83 -27.51
C ALA A 331 -6.69 -1.82 -28.06
N ILE A 332 -6.60 -3.11 -27.70
CA ILE A 332 -7.43 -4.17 -28.30
C ILE A 332 -8.49 -4.75 -27.36
N GLY A 333 -8.39 -4.52 -26.04
CA GLY A 333 -9.29 -5.11 -25.05
C GLY A 333 -9.28 -6.65 -25.09
N ASP A 334 -10.46 -7.26 -25.09
CA ASP A 334 -10.65 -8.72 -25.14
C ASP A 334 -10.77 -9.27 -26.58
N GLN A 335 -10.47 -8.44 -27.60
CA GLN A 335 -10.60 -8.86 -29.00
C GLN A 335 -9.54 -9.89 -29.38
N ILE A 336 -9.98 -10.94 -30.09
CA ILE A 336 -9.08 -11.94 -30.66
C ILE A 336 -8.87 -11.62 -32.15
N LEU A 337 -7.69 -11.05 -32.43
CA LEU A 337 -7.28 -10.60 -33.76
C LEU A 337 -6.59 -11.74 -34.55
N PRO A 338 -6.63 -11.71 -35.88
CA PRO A 338 -5.75 -12.51 -36.74
C PRO A 338 -4.32 -11.97 -36.67
N PHE A 339 -3.36 -12.73 -37.19
CA PHE A 339 -1.94 -12.41 -37.05
C PHE A 339 -1.56 -11.04 -37.64
N HIS A 340 -2.00 -10.72 -38.85
CA HIS A 340 -1.69 -9.43 -39.50
C HIS A 340 -2.28 -8.21 -38.77
N GLU A 341 -3.52 -8.32 -38.26
CA GLU A 341 -4.12 -7.26 -37.43
C GLU A 341 -3.35 -7.11 -36.11
N LEU A 342 -2.94 -8.22 -35.48
CA LEU A 342 -2.12 -8.18 -34.28
C LEU A 342 -0.74 -7.54 -34.55
N GLN A 343 -0.13 -7.84 -35.69
CA GLN A 343 1.13 -7.23 -36.12
C GLN A 343 1.01 -5.72 -36.35
N THR A 344 -0.18 -5.21 -36.62
CA THR A 344 -0.42 -3.76 -36.75
C THR A 344 -0.47 -3.05 -35.39
N VAL A 345 -0.78 -3.80 -34.32
CA VAL A 345 -0.88 -3.30 -32.94
C VAL A 345 0.48 -3.28 -32.24
N PHE A 346 1.35 -4.22 -32.62
CA PHE A 346 2.75 -4.28 -32.20
C PHE A 346 3.57 -3.22 -32.95
#